data_AF-A0AAJ2U8Y1-F1
#
_entry.id   AF-A0AAJ2U8Y1-F1
#
_cell.length_a   1.000
_cell.length_b   1.000
_cell.length_c   1.000
_cell.angle_alpha   90.00
_cell.angle_beta   90.00
_cell.angle_gamma   90.00
#
_symmetry.space_group_name_H-M   'P 1'
#
loop_
_entity.id
_entity.type
_entity.pdbx_description
1 polymer ?
#
loop_
_entity_poly.entity_id
_entity_poly.type
_entity_poly.pdbx_seq_one_letter_code
_entity_poly.pdbx_strand_id
1 'polypeptide(L)' 'MHHQTSLTSDQAHVTSDGLIHLVVSERDPGPANWDETQGRREGAMQFRWPRVGEPFTPELGPSVKVVPFERLAGYRVPER' A
#
# COMPACT_ATOMS: atom_id res chain seq x y z
N MET A 1 -4.18 20.93 -4.46
CA MET A 1 -3.25 19.77 -4.37
C MET A 1 -4.07 18.56 -3.99
N HIS A 2 -3.88 17.44 -4.69
CA HIS A 2 -4.53 16.18 -4.35
C HIS A 2 -3.52 15.35 -3.54
N HIS A 3 -3.92 14.91 -2.35
CA HIS A 3 -3.14 14.01 -1.51
C HIS A 3 -3.82 12.65 -1.55
N GLN A 4 -3.08 11.60 -1.89
CA GLN A 4 -3.58 10.23 -1.85
C GLN A 4 -3.23 9.64 -0.49
N THR A 5 -4.21 9.50 0.40
CA THR A 5 -3.97 9.01 1.77
C THR A 5 -4.75 7.73 2.08
N SER A 6 -5.35 7.14 1.06
CA SER A 6 -6.03 5.85 1.10
C SER A 6 -6.26 5.36 -0.32
N LEU A 7 -6.27 4.05 -0.50
CA LEU A 7 -6.66 3.38 -1.73
C LEU A 7 -7.78 2.36 -1.51
N THR A 8 -8.63 2.19 -2.50
CA THR A 8 -9.52 1.02 -2.62
C THR A 8 -8.88 -0.07 -3.47
N SER A 9 -9.44 -1.29 -3.41
CA SER A 9 -9.01 -2.39 -4.29
C SER A 9 -9.16 -2.07 -5.78
N ASP A 10 -10.14 -1.24 -6.14
CA ASP A 10 -10.41 -0.87 -7.53
C ASP A 10 -9.40 0.16 -8.06
N GLN A 11 -8.74 0.90 -7.16
CA GLN A 11 -7.69 1.86 -7.49
C GLN A 11 -6.30 1.24 -7.42
N ALA A 12 -6.12 0.22 -6.56
CA ALA A 12 -4.84 -0.43 -6.36
C ALA A 12 -4.50 -1.40 -7.50
N HIS A 13 -3.22 -1.42 -7.86
CA HIS A 13 -2.66 -2.36 -8.82
C HIS A 13 -2.22 -3.65 -8.10
N VAL A 14 -2.61 -4.78 -8.66
CA VAL A 14 -2.15 -6.10 -8.22
C VAL A 14 -0.87 -6.44 -8.99
N THR A 15 0.19 -6.80 -8.26
CA THR A 15 1.47 -7.22 -8.85
C THR A 15 1.39 -8.66 -9.39
N SER A 16 2.40 -9.09 -10.14
CA SER A 16 2.46 -10.42 -10.76
C SER A 16 2.50 -11.60 -9.77
N ASP A 17 2.85 -11.34 -8.51
CA ASP A 17 2.80 -12.32 -7.41
C ASP A 17 1.40 -12.43 -6.78
N GLY A 18 0.40 -11.71 -7.31
CA GLY A 18 -0.99 -11.76 -6.86
C GLY A 18 -1.28 -10.89 -5.63
N LEU A 19 -0.34 -10.06 -5.19
CA LEU A 19 -0.49 -9.20 -4.02
C LEU A 19 -0.74 -7.73 -4.40
N ILE A 20 -1.22 -6.95 -3.43
CA ILE A 20 -1.15 -5.49 -3.49
C ILE A 20 0.01 -5.09 -2.59
N HIS A 21 1.05 -4.48 -3.18
CA HIS A 21 2.12 -3.86 -2.41
C HIS A 21 1.84 -2.36 -2.31
N LEU A 22 1.59 -1.91 -1.08
CA LEU A 22 1.33 -0.51 -0.76
C LEU A 22 2.60 0.16 -0.23
N VAL A 23 2.96 1.30 -0.80
CA VAL A 23 4.05 2.15 -0.29
C VAL A 23 3.45 3.26 0.57
N VAL A 24 3.99 3.42 1.77
CA VAL A 24 3.61 4.52 2.68
C VAL A 24 4.81 5.43 2.85
N SER A 25 4.72 6.65 2.33
CA SER A 25 5.84 7.61 2.36
C SER A 25 5.38 9.04 2.15
N GLU A 26 6.17 10.00 2.63
CA GLU A 26 5.90 11.42 2.36
C GLU A 26 6.20 11.83 0.92
N ARG A 27 7.25 11.23 0.34
CA ARG A 27 7.67 11.50 -1.04
C ARG A 27 6.93 10.56 -1.97
N ASP A 28 6.55 11.06 -3.15
CA ASP A 28 6.01 10.26 -4.25
C ASP A 28 7.10 9.26 -4.73
N PRO A 29 6.87 7.94 -4.59
CA PRO A 29 7.83 6.94 -5.00
C PRO A 29 7.73 6.58 -6.50
N GLY A 30 6.67 6.98 -7.19
CA GLY A 30 6.37 6.64 -8.59
C GLY A 30 5.43 5.43 -8.81
N PRO A 31 5.37 4.39 -7.96
CA PRO A 31 4.30 3.39 -8.02
C PRO A 31 2.91 3.97 -7.73
N ALA A 32 1.90 3.47 -8.44
CA ALA A 32 0.51 3.87 -8.26
C ALA A 32 -0.07 3.50 -6.88
N ASN A 33 0.45 2.45 -6.25
CA ASN A 33 0.04 2.02 -4.91
C ASN A 33 0.77 2.81 -3.82
N TRP A 34 0.46 4.09 -3.67
CA TRP A 34 1.12 4.99 -2.72
C TRP A 34 0.12 5.72 -1.82
N ASP A 35 0.35 5.68 -0.50
CA ASP A 35 -0.34 6.53 0.47
C ASP A 35 0.64 7.53 1.12
N GLU A 36 0.30 8.81 1.02
CA GLU A 36 1.05 9.93 1.56
C GLU A 36 0.81 10.14 3.06
N THR A 37 1.90 10.36 3.81
CA THR A 37 1.84 10.58 5.26
C THR A 37 1.37 11.98 5.66
N GLN A 38 1.43 12.97 4.75
CA GLN A 38 1.12 14.39 4.99
C GLN A 38 1.84 14.96 6.23
N GLY A 39 3.15 14.73 6.31
CA GLY A 39 4.02 15.17 7.40
C GLY A 39 3.84 14.42 8.73
N ARG A 40 2.94 13.44 8.80
CA ARG A 40 2.69 12.68 10.04
C ARG A 40 3.76 11.61 10.23
N ARG A 41 4.42 11.65 11.40
CA ARG A 41 5.42 10.64 11.79
C ARG A 41 4.81 9.40 12.45
N GLU A 42 3.60 9.52 12.97
CA GLU A 42 2.89 8.49 13.71
C GLU A 42 1.40 8.52 13.33
N GLY A 43 0.75 7.36 13.38
CA GLY A 43 -0.65 7.21 13.03
C GLY A 43 -1.08 5.74 13.00
N ALA A 44 -2.33 5.52 12.60
CA ALA A 44 -2.89 4.19 12.40
C ALA A 44 -3.21 3.98 10.93
N MET A 45 -2.88 2.80 10.41
CA MET A 45 -3.32 2.33 9.12
C MET A 45 -4.38 1.26 9.32
N GLN A 46 -5.49 1.35 8.58
CA GLN A 46 -6.60 0.41 8.67
C GLN A 46 -6.84 -0.24 7.33
N PHE A 47 -6.84 -1.56 7.33
CA PHE A 47 -7.24 -2.37 6.18
C PHE A 47 -8.66 -2.87 6.39
N ARG A 48 -9.46 -2.89 5.32
CA ARG A 48 -10.88 -3.20 5.39
C ARG A 48 -11.25 -4.21 4.31
N TRP A 49 -11.69 -5.39 4.73
CA TRP A 49 -12.27 -6.42 3.86
C TRP A 49 -13.74 -6.62 4.21
N PRO A 50 -14.67 -5.93 3.52
CA PRO A 50 -16.09 -6.19 3.70
C PRO A 50 -16.48 -7.50 3.03
N ARG A 51 -17.48 -8.20 3.58
CA ARG A 51 -18.12 -9.40 2.98
C ARG A 51 -17.15 -10.57 2.75
N VAL A 52 -16.31 -10.86 3.73
CA VAL A 52 -15.44 -12.05 3.72
C VAL A 52 -16.28 -13.31 3.99
N GLY A 53 -15.95 -14.40 3.28
CA GLY A 53 -16.65 -15.70 3.44
C GLY A 53 -16.20 -16.48 4.67
N GLU A 54 -15.01 -16.19 5.19
CA GLU A 54 -14.41 -16.81 6.36
C GLU A 54 -13.73 -15.75 7.25
N PRO A 55 -13.52 -16.00 8.55
CA PRO A 55 -12.79 -15.09 9.42
C PRO A 55 -11.36 -14.83 8.94
N PHE A 56 -10.89 -13.58 9.07
CA PHE A 56 -9.48 -13.26 8.89
C PHE A 56 -8.68 -13.74 10.09
N THR A 57 -7.67 -14.57 9.84
CA THR A 57 -6.67 -14.94 10.85
C THR A 57 -5.45 -14.01 10.74
N PRO A 58 -4.62 -13.90 11.78
CA PRO A 58 -3.41 -13.06 11.72
C PRO A 58 -2.47 -13.40 10.56
N GLU A 59 -2.43 -14.66 10.13
CA GLU A 59 -1.57 -15.15 9.05
C GLU A 59 -2.01 -14.64 7.66
N LEU A 60 -3.27 -14.23 7.52
CA LEU A 60 -3.82 -13.62 6.31
C LEU A 60 -3.65 -12.09 6.29
N GLY A 61 -3.15 -11.51 7.39
CA GLY A 61 -2.92 -10.08 7.52
C GLY A 61 -1.78 -9.58 6.62
N PRO A 62 -1.71 -8.25 6.41
CA PRO A 62 -0.61 -7.66 5.66
C PRO A 62 0.72 -7.83 6.41
N SER A 63 1.78 -8.14 5.68
CA SER A 63 3.14 -8.01 6.20
C SER A 63 3.68 -6.59 5.99
N VAL A 64 4.60 -6.15 6.84
CA VAL A 64 5.23 -4.84 6.73
C VAL A 64 6.75 -4.95 6.69
N LYS A 65 7.39 -4.11 5.87
CA LYS A 65 8.83 -3.94 5.86
C LYS A 65 9.19 -2.46 5.73
N VAL A 66 9.95 -1.95 6.69
CA VAL A 66 10.53 -0.61 6.62
C VAL A 66 11.82 -0.68 5.80
N VAL A 67 11.93 0.18 4.79
CA VAL A 67 13.11 0.27 3.93
C VAL A 67 13.51 1.74 3.73
N PRO A 68 14.79 2.03 3.45
CA PRO A 68 15.19 3.33 2.93
C PRO A 68 14.40 3.66 1.66
N PHE A 69 13.94 4.90 1.51
CA PHE A 69 13.12 5.32 0.37
C PHE A 69 13.83 5.10 -0.97
N GLU A 70 15.15 5.25 -0.99
CA GLU A 70 16.01 5.10 -2.16
C GLU A 70 15.97 3.66 -2.71
N ARG A 71 15.56 2.69 -1.90
CA ARG A 71 15.37 1.28 -2.32
C ARG A 71 14.10 1.08 -3.15
N LEU A 72 13.21 2.07 -3.20
CA LEU A 72 12.03 2.05 -4.05
C LEU A 72 12.36 2.43 -5.50
N ALA A 73 13.56 2.98 -5.76
CA ALA A 73 14.01 3.26 -7.11
C ALA A 73 14.03 1.97 -7.94
N GLY A 74 13.20 1.92 -8.99
CA GLY A 74 13.05 0.75 -9.86
C GLY A 74 12.03 -0.28 -9.39
N TYR A 75 11.45 -0.13 -8.19
CA TYR A 75 10.27 -0.89 -7.81
C TYR A 75 9.10 -0.43 -8.67
N ARG A 76 8.60 -1.33 -9.52
CA ARG A 76 7.50 -1.07 -10.45
C ARG A 76 6.41 -2.08 -10.14
N VAL A 77 5.22 -1.60 -9.85
CA VAL A 77 4.03 -2.43 -10.00
C VAL A 77 3.76 -2.48 -11.51
N PRO A 78 3.83 -3.66 -12.17
CA PRO A 78 3.62 -3.75 -13.62
C PRO A 78 2.22 -3.27 -13.99
N GLU A 79 2.11 -2.63 -15.16
CA GLU A 79 0.81 -2.34 -15.76
C GLU A 79 0.13 -3.64 -16.20
N ARG A 80 -1.20 -3.63 -16.15
CA ARG A 80 -2.07 -4.75 -16.49
C ARG A 80 -2.00 -5.12 -17.97
#